data_AF-U4U2T5-F1
#
_entry.id   AF-U4U2T5-F1
#
_cell.length_a   1.000
_cell.length_b   1.000
_cell.length_c   1.000
_cell.angle_alpha   90.00
_cell.angle_beta   90.00
_cell.angle_gamma   90.00
#
_symmetry.space_group_name_H-M   'P 1'
#
loop_
_entity.id
_entity.type
_entity.pdbx_description
1 polymer ?
#
loop_
_entity_poly.entity_id
_entity_poly.type
_entity_poly.pdbx_seq_one_letter_code
_entity_poly.pdbx_strand_id
1 'polypeptide(L)'
;MQRTRKTLTTKSRCYCSVFGCSNYITPQISLHIFPPDPKMRKKWSDSLQMTKPIGRGMRVCSEHFVKNDFFITTEHSVRRRLKRCAVPSQKLPGDFERELEKIQTISAVNETDMLNK
;
A
#
# COMPACT_ATOMS: atom_id res chain seq x y z
N MET A 1 -5.06 -14.96 -29.38
CA MET A 1 -4.01 -13.92 -29.23
C MET A 1 -3.33 -14.08 -27.87
N GLN A 2 -2.25 -14.86 -27.81
CA GLN A 2 -1.50 -15.09 -26.57
C GLN A 2 -0.62 -13.86 -26.28
N ARG A 3 -0.86 -13.18 -25.16
CA ARG A 3 -0.01 -12.05 -24.72
C ARG A 3 1.28 -12.63 -24.14
N THR A 4 2.36 -12.57 -24.91
CA THR A 4 3.70 -12.95 -24.46
C THR A 4 4.17 -11.98 -23.37
N ARG A 5 4.76 -12.52 -22.29
CA ARG A 5 5.29 -11.74 -21.17
C ARG A 5 6.66 -11.21 -21.54
N LYS A 6 6.81 -9.90 -21.71
CA LYS A 6 8.12 -9.24 -21.76
C LYS A 6 8.82 -9.41 -20.41
N THR A 7 10.09 -9.80 -20.47
CA THR A 7 11.01 -9.94 -19.35
C THR A 7 11.13 -8.64 -18.56
N LEU A 8 11.16 -8.73 -17.22
CA LEU A 8 11.07 -7.63 -16.26
C LEU A 8 12.41 -6.88 -16.07
N THR A 9 13.08 -6.46 -17.15
CA THR A 9 14.38 -5.76 -17.07
C THR A 9 14.28 -4.25 -17.30
N THR A 10 13.11 -3.70 -17.59
CA THR A 10 12.89 -2.25 -17.75
C THR A 10 11.97 -1.71 -16.65
N LYS A 11 12.40 -0.66 -15.94
CA LYS A 11 11.62 0.02 -14.90
C LYS A 11 10.23 0.37 -15.43
N SER A 12 9.18 -0.13 -14.78
CA SER A 12 7.79 0.14 -15.17
C SER A 12 7.50 1.65 -15.04
N ARG A 13 6.75 2.21 -16.00
CA ARG A 13 6.25 3.59 -15.91
C ARG A 13 5.07 3.73 -14.95
N CYS A 14 4.60 2.64 -14.35
CA CYS A 14 3.50 2.63 -13.38
C CYS A 14 4.05 2.63 -11.95
N TYR A 15 3.64 3.63 -11.18
CA TYR A 15 4.03 3.83 -9.78
C TYR A 15 2.80 3.84 -8.86
N CYS A 16 3.04 3.62 -7.58
CA CYS A 16 2.05 3.84 -6.54
C CYS A 16 1.63 5.32 -6.52
N SER A 17 0.34 5.59 -6.34
CA SER A 17 -0.22 6.94 -6.26
C SER A 17 -0.35 7.45 -4.82
N VAL A 18 -0.02 6.62 -3.83
CA VAL A 18 -0.07 7.00 -2.41
C VAL A 18 1.04 7.99 -2.11
N PHE A 19 0.71 9.08 -1.42
CA PHE A 19 1.67 10.12 -1.04
C PHE A 19 2.83 9.51 -0.23
N GLY A 20 4.06 9.90 -0.56
CA GLY A 20 5.28 9.33 0.07
C GLY A 20 5.67 7.93 -0.40
N CYS A 21 4.89 7.26 -1.24
CA CYS A 21 5.21 5.93 -1.76
C CYS A 21 5.83 6.00 -3.17
N SER A 22 7.05 5.48 -3.35
CA SER A 22 7.77 5.44 -4.63
C SER A 22 7.78 4.05 -5.29
N ASN A 23 7.01 3.11 -4.75
CA ASN A 23 6.95 1.73 -5.24
C ASN A 23 6.43 1.64 -6.68
N TYR A 24 6.98 0.71 -7.45
CA TYR A 24 6.58 0.38 -8.80
C TYR A 24 6.42 -1.13 -8.96
N ILE A 25 5.96 -1.58 -10.14
CA ILE A 25 5.76 -3.01 -10.40
C ILE A 25 7.11 -3.75 -10.36
N THR A 26 7.21 -4.73 -9.46
CA THR A 26 8.30 -5.70 -9.36
C THR A 26 7.72 -7.11 -9.21
N PRO A 27 8.50 -8.20 -9.24
CA PRO A 27 7.98 -9.54 -8.95
C PRO A 27 7.31 -9.64 -7.56
N GLN A 28 7.73 -8.82 -6.61
CA GLN A 28 7.24 -8.82 -5.23
C GLN A 28 6.06 -7.85 -5.04
N ILE A 29 6.07 -6.72 -5.76
CA ILE A 29 5.09 -5.64 -5.63
C ILE A 29 4.12 -5.63 -6.80
N SER A 30 2.83 -5.86 -6.51
CA SER A 30 1.74 -5.68 -7.47
C SER A 30 1.07 -4.31 -7.31
N LEU A 31 0.59 -3.74 -8.43
CA LEU A 31 -0.17 -2.50 -8.44
C LEU A 31 -1.66 -2.79 -8.71
N HIS A 32 -2.52 -2.21 -7.88
CA HIS A 32 -3.97 -2.43 -7.90
C HIS A 32 -4.72 -1.16 -8.26
N ILE A 33 -5.76 -1.31 -9.08
CA ILE A 33 -6.63 -0.21 -9.49
C ILE A 33 -7.62 0.07 -8.36
N PHE A 34 -8.00 1.33 -8.19
CA PHE A 34 -9.12 1.70 -7.35
C PHE A 34 -10.39 0.93 -7.77
N PRO A 35 -11.21 0.50 -6.80
CA PRO A 35 -12.43 -0.24 -7.08
C PRO A 35 -13.38 0.50 -8.05
N PRO A 36 -14.10 -0.23 -8.93
CA PRO A 36 -15.13 0.35 -9.78
C PRO A 36 -16.32 0.86 -8.94
N ASP A 37 -16.63 0.15 -7.85
CA ASP A 37 -17.67 0.52 -6.90
C ASP A 37 -17.37 1.87 -6.22
N PRO A 38 -18.27 2.87 -6.30
CA PRO A 38 -18.04 4.19 -5.74
C PRO A 38 -17.84 4.19 -4.22
N LYS A 39 -18.54 3.31 -3.48
CA LYS A 39 -18.43 3.24 -2.02
C LYS A 39 -17.06 2.75 -1.60
N MET A 40 -16.57 1.67 -2.21
CA MET A 40 -15.23 1.14 -1.97
C MET A 40 -14.14 2.10 -2.47
N ARG A 41 -14.36 2.77 -3.61
CA ARG A 41 -13.43 3.81 -4.09
C ARG A 41 -13.31 4.95 -3.08
N LYS A 42 -14.42 5.41 -2.50
CA LYS A 42 -14.43 6.42 -1.45
C LYS A 42 -13.66 5.94 -0.23
N LYS A 43 -13.91 4.71 0.26
CA LYS A 43 -13.14 4.12 1.37
C LYS A 43 -11.63 4.11 1.10
N TRP A 44 -11.21 3.72 -0.09
CA TRP A 44 -9.78 3.77 -0.47
C TRP A 44 -9.24 5.21 -0.49
N SER A 45 -10.01 6.16 -1.02
CA SER A 45 -9.65 7.58 -1.05
C SER A 45 -9.44 8.13 0.35
N ASP A 46 -10.37 7.82 1.25
CA ASP A 46 -10.37 8.28 2.64
C ASP A 46 -9.19 7.66 3.41
N SER A 47 -9.00 6.34 3.32
CA SER A 47 -7.89 5.64 4.00
C SER A 47 -6.52 6.11 3.53
N LEU A 48 -6.38 6.45 2.25
CA LEU A 48 -5.12 6.91 1.66
C LEU A 48 -4.97 8.43 1.69
N GLN A 49 -5.87 9.16 2.35
CA GLN A 49 -5.88 10.62 2.45
C GLN A 49 -5.72 11.31 1.09
N MET A 50 -6.40 10.77 0.07
CA MET A 50 -6.32 11.30 -1.29
C MET A 50 -7.06 12.61 -1.39
N THR A 51 -6.33 13.71 -1.59
CA THR A 51 -6.90 15.05 -1.73
C THR A 51 -7.35 15.37 -3.15
N LYS A 52 -6.82 14.65 -4.15
CA LYS A 52 -7.11 14.85 -5.57
C LYS A 52 -8.13 13.81 -6.09
N PRO A 53 -8.91 14.15 -7.12
CA PRO A 53 -9.82 13.19 -7.76
C PRO A 53 -9.10 11.93 -8.25
N ILE A 54 -9.71 10.76 -7.98
CA ILE A 54 -9.15 9.47 -8.37
C ILE A 54 -9.27 9.25 -9.88
N GLY A 55 -8.14 9.35 -10.59
CA GLY A 55 -8.05 9.11 -12.03
C GLY A 55 -7.91 7.63 -12.42
N ARG A 56 -8.23 7.31 -13.69
CA ARG A 56 -8.15 5.93 -14.25
C ARG A 56 -6.75 5.29 -14.17
N GLY A 57 -5.70 6.12 -14.16
CA GLY A 57 -4.31 5.69 -14.09
C GLY A 57 -3.80 5.45 -12.67
N MET A 58 -4.53 5.86 -11.63
CA MET A 58 -4.06 5.77 -10.26
C MET A 58 -4.05 4.33 -9.77
N ARG A 59 -3.00 3.97 -9.04
CA ARG A 59 -2.74 2.61 -8.56
C ARG A 59 -2.21 2.64 -7.13
N VAL A 60 -2.55 1.61 -6.37
CA VAL A 60 -2.05 1.39 -5.01
C VAL A 60 -1.23 0.11 -5.00
N CYS A 61 -0.03 0.15 -4.43
CA CYS A 61 0.82 -1.04 -4.36
C CYS A 61 0.38 -2.03 -3.28
N SER A 62 0.80 -3.29 -3.40
CA SER A 62 0.42 -4.38 -2.50
C SER A 62 0.83 -4.16 -1.05
N GLU A 63 1.85 -3.35 -0.79
CA GLU A 63 2.35 -3.03 0.55
C GLU A 63 1.35 -2.26 1.41
N HIS A 64 0.30 -1.69 0.81
CA HIS A 64 -0.74 -0.97 1.55
C HIS A 64 -1.88 -1.86 2.04
N PHE A 65 -1.83 -3.16 1.77
CA PHE A 65 -2.87 -4.12 2.14
C PHE A 65 -2.28 -5.23 3.00
N VAL A 66 -3.09 -5.84 3.85
CA VAL A 66 -2.64 -7.02 4.60
C VAL A 66 -2.64 -8.25 3.70
N LYS A 67 -1.80 -9.26 4.02
CA LYS A 67 -1.71 -10.49 3.22
C LYS A 67 -3.07 -11.21 3.06
N ASN A 68 -3.92 -11.12 4.09
CA ASN A 68 -5.27 -11.71 4.08
C ASN A 68 -6.27 -11.00 3.16
N ASP A 69 -5.97 -9.80 2.67
CA ASP A 69 -6.80 -9.11 1.69
C ASP A 69 -6.67 -9.70 0.28
N PHE A 70 -5.65 -10.53 0.07
CA PHE A 70 -5.39 -11.17 -1.21
C PHE A 70 -6.05 -12.55 -1.29
N PHE A 71 -6.42 -12.94 -2.50
CA PHE A 71 -6.71 -14.35 -2.79
C PHE A 71 -5.39 -15.15 -2.77
N ILE A 72 -5.48 -16.39 -2.29
CA ILE A 72 -4.35 -17.33 -2.32
C ILE A 72 -3.93 -17.52 -3.77
N THR A 73 -2.65 -17.30 -4.05
CA THR A 73 -2.07 -17.55 -5.37
C THR A 73 -1.79 -19.04 -5.50
N THR A 74 -2.43 -19.70 -6.46
CA THR A 74 -2.13 -21.09 -6.85
C THR A 74 -1.29 -21.11 -8.13
N GLU A 75 -0.81 -22.29 -8.54
CA GLU A 75 -0.13 -22.46 -9.84
C GLU A 75 -0.94 -21.91 -11.02
N HIS A 76 -2.28 -21.99 -10.93
CA HIS A 76 -3.21 -21.45 -11.91
C HIS A 76 -3.62 -19.99 -11.67
N SER A 77 -3.31 -19.43 -10.49
CA SER A 77 -3.64 -18.05 -10.10
C SER A 77 -2.40 -17.27 -9.65
N VAL A 78 -1.41 -17.18 -10.54
CA VAL A 78 -0.15 -16.45 -10.32
C VAL A 78 -0.31 -14.95 -10.09
N ARG A 79 -1.47 -14.35 -10.40
CA ARG A 79 -1.72 -12.93 -10.17
C ARG A 79 -2.24 -12.70 -8.76
N ARG A 80 -1.53 -11.89 -7.98
CA ARG A 80 -2.03 -11.34 -6.71
C ARG A 80 -3.27 -10.49 -7.00
N ARG A 81 -4.44 -10.95 -6.56
CA ARG A 81 -5.73 -10.24 -6.69
C ARG A 81 -6.24 -9.88 -5.30
N LEU A 82 -6.74 -8.66 -5.16
CA LEU A 82 -7.41 -8.21 -3.94
C LEU A 82 -8.85 -8.72 -3.90
N LYS A 83 -9.30 -9.05 -2.69
CA LYS A 83 -10.71 -9.27 -2.36
C LYS A 83 -11.49 -7.97 -2.59
N ARG A 84 -12.80 -8.09 -2.89
CA ARG A 84 -13.64 -6.92 -3.18
C ARG A 84 -13.83 -5.99 -1.97
N CYS A 85 -13.72 -6.54 -0.76
CA CYS A 85 -13.84 -5.82 0.50
C CYS A 85 -12.50 -5.29 1.03
N ALA A 86 -11.39 -5.58 0.36
CA ALA A 86 -10.08 -5.11 0.80
C ALA A 86 -10.01 -3.58 0.77
N VAL A 87 -9.51 -2.99 1.85
CA VAL A 87 -9.27 -1.55 1.99
C VAL A 87 -7.80 -1.37 2.39
N PRO A 88 -7.08 -0.40 1.83
CA PRO A 88 -5.71 -0.11 2.25
C PRO A 88 -5.68 0.21 3.74
N SER A 89 -4.82 -0.47 4.49
CA SER A 89 -4.72 -0.33 5.95
C SER A 89 -3.28 -0.35 6.46
N GLN A 90 -2.30 -0.47 5.56
CA GLN A 90 -0.88 -0.58 5.90
C GLN A 90 -0.11 0.58 5.28
N LYS A 91 0.88 1.10 6.00
CA LYS A 91 1.80 2.15 5.51
C LYS A 91 1.04 3.33 4.89
N LEU A 92 0.05 3.84 5.60
CA LEU A 92 -0.80 4.93 5.14
C LEU A 92 -0.03 6.26 5.24
N PRO A 93 -0.41 7.26 4.44
CA PRO A 93 0.12 8.62 4.61
C PRO A 93 -0.11 9.12 6.04
N GLY A 94 0.91 9.69 6.66
CA GLY A 94 0.86 10.17 8.06
C GLY A 94 1.17 9.11 9.13
N ASP A 95 1.22 7.81 8.79
CA ASP A 95 1.69 6.80 9.75
C ASP A 95 3.16 7.04 10.16
N PHE A 96 3.95 7.65 9.27
CA PHE A 96 5.34 7.99 9.56
C PHE A 96 5.48 9.04 10.66
N GLU A 97 4.63 10.07 10.66
CA GLU A 97 4.64 11.14 11.69
C GLU A 97 4.33 10.53 13.06
N ARG A 98 3.30 9.70 13.11
CA ARG A 98 2.88 8.98 14.33
C ARG A 98 3.93 8.00 14.84
N GLU A 99 4.67 7.35 13.94
CA GLU A 99 5.74 6.42 14.33
C GLU A 99 6.94 7.18 14.92
N LEU A 100 7.28 8.35 14.37
CA LEU A 100 8.34 9.21 14.90
C LEU A 100 7.99 9.75 16.30
N GLU A 101 6.73 10.15 16.54
CA GLU A 101 6.25 10.57 17.86
C GLU A 101 6.36 9.45 18.91
N LYS A 102 6.07 8.19 18.53
CA LYS A 102 6.23 7.04 19.44
C LYS A 102 7.68 6.81 19.83
N ILE A 103 8.61 6.92 18.88
CA ILE A 103 10.04 6.72 19.15
C ILE A 103 10.55 7.79 20.13
N GLN A 104 10.15 9.05 19.96
CA GLN A 104 10.51 10.14 20.87
C GLN A 104 9.93 9.95 22.28
N THR A 105 8.70 9.42 22.38
CA THR A 105 8.06 9.15 23.67
C THR A 105 8.77 8.00 24.41
N ILE A 106 9.23 6.96 23.71
CA ILE A 106 9.97 5.84 24.31
C ILE A 106 11.33 6.30 24.86
N SER A 107 12.05 7.17 24.15
CA SER A 107 13.31 7.73 24.68
C SER A 107 13.12 8.55 25.96
N ALA A 108 12.02 9.30 26.06
CA ALA A 108 11.72 10.10 27.25
C ALA A 108 11.39 9.24 28.49
N VAL A 109 10.67 8.12 28.31
CA VAL A 109 10.34 7.21 29.41
C VAL A 109 11.59 6.49 29.93
N ASN A 110 12.48 6.05 29.04
CA ASN A 110 13.73 5.38 29.43
C ASN A 110 14.71 6.29 30.20
N GLU A 111 14.67 7.61 29.97
CA GLU A 111 15.50 8.59 30.67
C GLU A 111 15.03 8.81 32.11
N THR A 112 13.71 8.75 32.35
CA THR A 112 13.14 8.89 33.70
C THR A 112 13.35 7.66 34.60
N ASP A 113 13.52 6.47 34.03
CA ASP A 113 13.77 5.23 34.78
C ASP A 113 15.22 5.08 35.29
N MET A 114 16.16 5.89 34.79
CA MET A 114 17.56 5.89 35.25
C MET A 114 17.87 6.92 36.35
N LEU A 115 16.95 7.86 36.62
CA LEU A 115 17.07 8.86 37.70
C LEU A 115 16.28 8.48 38.97
N ASN A 116 15.42 7.46 38.89
CA ASN A 116 14.64 6.93 40.02
C ASN A 116 15.23 5.65 40.62
N LYS A 117 16.54 5.43 40.46
CA LYS A 117 17.25 4.25 40.97
C LYS A 117 18.38 4.63 41.92
#